data_AF-A0AAU6SFX9-F1
#
_entry.id   AF-A0AAU6SFX9-F1
#
_cell.length_a   1.000
_cell.length_b   1.000
_cell.length_c   1.000
_cell.angle_alpha   90.00
_cell.angle_beta   90.00
_cell.angle_gamma   90.00
#
_symmetry.space_group_name_H-M   'P 1'
#
loop_
_entity.id
_entity.type
_entity.pdbx_description
1 polymer ?
#
loop_
_entity_poly.entity_id
_entity_poly.type
_entity_poly.pdbx_seq_one_letter_code
_entity_poly.pdbx_strand_id
1 'polypeptide(L)' 'MKRIWPYLVPGVVLAAVGLVWTLQGFGVLGGSVMSGSALWATIGPIVLVAGLGLIGVAIVIARRRRKGR' A
#
# COMPACT_ATOMS: atom_id res chain seq x y z
N MET A 1 -11.11 -8.34 16.71
CA MET A 1 -10.01 -8.37 15.72
C MET A 1 -10.51 -8.61 14.30
N LYS A 2 -11.44 -9.54 14.03
CA LYS A 2 -11.96 -9.81 12.66
C LYS A 2 -12.35 -8.59 11.82
N ARG A 3 -12.89 -7.52 12.42
CA ARG A 3 -13.25 -6.27 11.72
C ARG A 3 -12.09 -5.46 11.12
N ILE A 4 -10.83 -5.69 11.50
CA ILE A 4 -9.69 -4.95 10.91
C ILE A 4 -9.13 -5.63 9.66
N TRP A 5 -9.36 -6.94 9.51
CA TRP A 5 -8.78 -7.76 8.44
C TRP A 5 -9.17 -7.31 7.04
N PRO A 6 -10.43 -6.88 6.78
CA PRO A 6 -10.82 -6.38 5.46
C PRO A 6 -10.07 -5.11 5.02
N TYR A 7 -9.49 -4.35 5.95
CA TYR A 7 -8.71 -3.14 5.64
C TYR A 7 -7.21 -3.43 5.64
N LEU A 8 -6.76 -4.23 6.61
CA LEU A 8 -5.33 -4.50 6.80
C LEU A 8 -4.76 -5.34 5.66
N VAL A 9 -5.44 -6.42 5.25
CA VAL A 9 -4.91 -7.34 4.23
C VAL A 9 -4.79 -6.63 2.87
N PRO A 10 -5.83 -5.98 2.34
CA PRO A 10 -5.69 -5.24 1.08
C PRO A 10 -4.71 -4.07 1.21
N GLY A 11 -4.66 -3.40 2.38
CA GLY A 11 -3.73 -2.32 2.63
C GLY A 11 -2.26 -2.74 2.53
N VAL A 12 -1.89 -3.87 3.13
CA VAL A 12 -0.54 -4.43 3.05
C VAL A 12 -0.20 -4.86 1.62
N VAL A 13 -1.13 -5.52 0.93
CA VAL A 13 -0.93 -5.95 -0.46
C VAL A 13 -0.72 -4.75 -1.38
N LEU A 14 -1.58 -3.73 -1.30
CA LEU A 14 -1.46 -2.53 -2.11
C LEU A 14 -0.19 -1.75 -1.77
N ALA A 15 0.20 -1.64 -0.51
CA ALA A 15 1.44 -0.98 -0.13
C ALA A 15 2.67 -1.70 -0.72
N ALA A 16 2.71 -3.03 -0.65
CA ALA A 16 3.80 -3.81 -1.23
C ALA A 16 3.85 -3.68 -2.76
N VAL A 17 2.71 -3.84 -3.44
CA VAL A 17 2.62 -3.73 -4.91
C VAL A 17 2.97 -2.32 -5.37
N GLY A 18 2.40 -1.30 -4.71
CA GLY A 18 2.69 0.10 -5.02
C GLY A 18 4.17 0.46 -4.82
N LEU A 19 4.81 -0.07 -3.79
CA LEU A 19 6.25 0.09 -3.58
C LEU A 19 7.06 -0.53 -4.71
N VAL A 20 6.76 -1.77 -5.10
CA VAL A 20 7.45 -2.45 -6.21
C VAL A 20 7.29 -1.66 -7.51
N TRP A 21 6.08 -1.24 -7.84
CA TRP A 21 5.81 -0.46 -9.05
C TRP A 21 6.48 0.91 -9.04
N THR A 22 6.57 1.55 -7.87
CA THR A 22 7.29 2.82 -7.71
C THR A 22 8.77 2.62 -8.05
N LEU A 23 9.39 1.61 -7.43
CA LEU A 23 10.81 1.31 -7.64
C LEU A 23 11.07 0.85 -9.09
N GLN A 24 10.14 0.14 -9.71
CA GLN A 24 10.22 -0.20 -11.14
C GLN A 24 10.11 1.05 -12.02
N GLY A 25 9.14 1.92 -11.76
CA GLY A 25 8.96 3.16 -12.52
C GLY A 25 10.19 4.06 -12.50
N PHE A 26 10.86 4.17 -11.35
CA PHE A 26 12.13 4.91 -11.23
C PHE A 26 13.36 4.17 -11.77
N GLY A 27 13.21 2.92 -12.24
CA GLY A 27 14.32 2.12 -12.76
C GLY A 27 15.24 1.56 -11.68
N VAL A 28 14.86 1.63 -10.40
CA VAL A 28 15.60 1.01 -9.29
C VAL A 28 15.45 -0.50 -9.34
N LEU A 29 14.24 -0.99 -9.64
CA LEU A 29 13.98 -2.41 -9.92
C LEU A 29 13.82 -2.61 -11.42
N GLY A 30 14.78 -3.32 -12.02
CA GLY A 30 14.84 -3.57 -13.47
C GLY A 30 14.27 -4.93 -13.90
N GLY A 31 14.40 -5.23 -15.20
CA GLY A 31 14.14 -6.57 -15.76
C GLY A 31 12.70 -6.81 -16.23
N SER A 32 11.85 -5.79 -16.24
CA SER A 32 10.47 -5.87 -16.74
C SER A 32 10.12 -4.70 -17.66
N VAL A 33 9.02 -4.85 -18.40
CA VAL A 33 8.43 -3.79 -19.25
C VAL A 33 8.05 -2.52 -18.46
N MET A 34 8.02 -2.63 -17.13
CA MET A 34 7.60 -1.58 -16.21
C MET A 34 8.77 -0.71 -15.75
N SER A 35 10.00 -1.15 -16.03
CA SER A 35 11.23 -0.53 -15.54
C SER A 35 11.53 0.79 -16.28
N GLY A 36 11.78 1.87 -15.55
CA GLY A 36 12.09 3.19 -16.14
C GLY A 36 10.91 3.89 -16.83
N SER A 37 9.68 3.47 -16.53
CA SER A 37 8.46 4.02 -17.15
C SER A 37 7.80 5.07 -16.26
N ALA A 38 7.58 6.27 -16.82
CA ALA A 38 6.88 7.37 -16.14
C ALA A 38 5.45 7.00 -15.69
N LEU A 39 4.79 6.06 -16.39
CA LEU A 39 3.49 5.54 -16.01
C LEU A 39 3.56 4.81 -14.67
N TRP A 40 4.51 3.89 -14.51
CA TRP A 40 4.67 3.13 -13.27
C TRP A 40 5.26 3.98 -12.14
N ALA A 41 6.08 4.98 -12.48
CA ALA A 41 6.58 5.97 -11.52
C ALA A 41 5.45 6.86 -10.96
N THR A 42 4.32 6.96 -11.66
CA THR A 42 3.13 7.70 -11.21
C THR A 42 2.13 6.79 -10.50
N ILE A 43 1.80 5.64 -11.09
CA ILE A 43 0.83 4.70 -10.52
C ILE A 43 1.33 4.08 -9.21
N GLY A 44 2.62 3.72 -9.14
CA GLY A 44 3.22 3.11 -7.96
C GLY A 44 2.99 3.92 -6.67
N PRO A 45 3.36 5.21 -6.63
CA PRO A 45 3.13 6.06 -5.46
C PRO A 45 1.66 6.20 -5.09
N ILE A 46 0.75 6.30 -6.07
CA ILE A 46 -0.70 6.38 -5.83
C ILE A 46 -1.19 5.12 -5.12
N VAL A 47 -0.80 3.95 -5.63
CA VAL A 47 -1.19 2.64 -5.07
C VAL A 47 -0.57 2.45 -3.68
N LEU A 48 0.69 2.85 -3.50
CA LEU A 48 1.38 2.80 -2.21
C LEU A 48 0.65 3.65 -1.16
N VAL A 49 0.31 4.89 -1.48
CA VAL A 49 -0.41 5.80 -0.57
C VAL A 49 -1.80 5.25 -0.24
N ALA A 50 -2.52 4.69 -1.21
CA ALA A 50 -3.82 4.05 -0.96
C ALA A 50 -3.69 2.86 0.02
N GLY A 51 -2.68 2.00 -0.17
CA GLY A 51 -2.38 0.89 0.73
C GLY A 51 -2.07 1.34 2.16
N LEU A 52 -1.20 2.34 2.30
CA LEU A 52 -0.87 2.95 3.60
C LEU A 52 -2.11 3.57 4.27
N GLY A 53 -3.00 4.19 3.49
CA GLY A 53 -4.27 4.72 3.98
C GLY A 53 -5.16 3.64 4.60
N LEU A 54 -5.32 2.49 3.93
CA LEU A 54 -6.08 1.36 4.46
C LEU A 54 -5.48 0.77 5.74
N ILE A 55 -4.14 0.69 5.81
CA ILE A 55 -3.44 0.29 7.03
C ILE A 55 -3.72 1.29 8.16
N GLY A 56 -3.68 2.58 7.87
CA GLY A 56 -4.04 3.64 8.81
C GLY A 56 -5.46 3.48 9.35
N VAL A 57 -6.44 3.24 8.49
CA VAL A 57 -7.83 2.95 8.87
C VAL A 57 -7.92 1.73 9.79
N ALA A 58 -7.24 0.63 9.44
CA ALA A 58 -7.20 -0.57 10.26
C ALA A 58 -6.67 -0.30 11.67
N ILE A 59 -5.59 0.49 11.78
CA ILE A 59 -4.98 0.90 13.05
C ILE A 59 -5.93 1.78 13.86
N VAL A 60 -6.60 2.75 13.24
CA VAL A 60 -7.57 3.63 13.92
C VAL A 60 -8.73 2.82 14.50
N ILE A 61 -9.27 1.86 13.74
CA ILE A 61 -10.33 0.95 14.21
C ILE A 61 -9.83 0.10 15.40
N ALA A 62 -8.60 -0.40 15.34
CA ALA A 62 -8.00 -1.17 16.43
C ALA A 62 -7.81 -0.33 17.70
N ARG A 63 -7.36 0.93 17.56
CA ARG A 63 -7.17 1.87 18.68
C ARG A 63 -8.50 2.23 19.35
N ARG A 64 -9.54 2.56 18.58
CA ARG A 64 -10.89 2.87 19.11
C ARG A 64 -11.46 1.73 19.97
N ARG A 65 -11.16 0.48 19.61
CA ARG A 65 -11.58 -0.69 20.41
C ARG A 65 -10.85 -0.83 21.75
N ARG A 66 -9.61 -0.37 21.85
CA ARG A 66 -8.85 -0.44 23.11
C ARG A 66 -9.26 0.63 24.12
N LYS A 67 -9.81 1.76 23.67
CA LYS A 67 -10.22 2.87 24.56
C LYS A 67 -11.61 2.68 25.18
N GLY A 68 -12.43 1.80 24.62
CA GLY A 68 -13.78 1.47 25.13
C GLY A 68 -13.84 0.16 25.95
N ARG A 69 -12.69 -0.38 26.35
CA ARG A 69 -12.51 -1.55 27.20
C ARG A 69 -11.68 -1.13 28.39
#